data_AF-A0A0G0FJR1-F1
#
_entry.id   AF-A0A0G0FJR1-F1
#
_cell.length_a   1.000
_cell.length_b   1.000
_cell.length_c   1.000
_cell.angle_alpha   90.00
_cell.angle_beta   90.00
_cell.angle_gamma   90.00
#
_symmetry.space_group_name_H-M   'P 1'
#
loop_
_entity.id
_entity.type
_entity.pdbx_description
1 polymer ?
#
loop_
_entity_poly.entity_id
_entity_poly.type
_entity_poly.pdbx_seq_one_letter_code
_entity_poly.pdbx_strand_id
1 'polypeptide(L)'
;MFPQKISFSEKKDKKELTNASENIKTEKLLLQAQLEDRISFYKTLIRGYFALKKSVFIVLPTEYDIEIFQQALSKGIENFTFSMHGGLKPKKIIEKYEQIVNSAHGVLILGTAQYLSIPRTDLGAIIVEHENSDVYKMFPRPHFDLRIFAEVYASKINVKFILADTLLRYETIARKEIDGLSEVYPLSFRTNFDEAMINIVNPNPHKEEEAQNSSKNSFKIFSEKSIEEIQHSLKNKKNIFIFSLRKGLATHTICKDCNETINCEKCLAPVVLYLSRDNKKRMFVCNKCNTEKEPEIKCANCGGWNLMPLGIGTDTVLAEIKNKFPKIKIFKLNRESVKTDKEAEKITKEFEKNSGSILVGTEMAFFYLKAKVDLSIVASFDSLWSIPNFKMSEKIIQLLLSILSKTEKKLIIQTKNKNDPALLAVKSENLLHFIREELEDRKNLNYPPFKRFIKITFLGDKTESIKARQTLKELLKEYNPEIFSGFVPKNKNQYVTNALIKIETKKWSLPELSVGSSVDQNLKNLLSSLPPSFEVSVDPENLL
;
A
#
# COMPACT_ATOMS: atom_id res chain seq x y z
N MET A 1 15.55 -8.93 -48.42
CA MET A 1 15.18 -7.76 -49.24
C MET A 1 14.73 -6.67 -48.26
N PHE A 2 15.67 -5.82 -47.84
CA PHE A 2 15.45 -4.75 -46.87
C PHE A 2 15.30 -3.43 -47.64
N PRO A 3 14.28 -2.59 -47.40
CA PRO A 3 14.25 -1.26 -47.99
C PRO A 3 15.03 -0.26 -47.12
N GLN A 4 16.18 0.10 -47.68
CA GLN A 4 16.85 1.41 -47.77
C GLN A 4 16.61 2.49 -46.69
N LYS A 5 17.77 2.90 -46.14
CA LYS A 5 18.03 4.15 -45.41
C LYS A 5 17.62 5.37 -46.25
N ILE A 6 16.81 6.25 -45.66
CA ILE A 6 16.63 7.63 -46.15
C ILE A 6 17.63 8.52 -45.41
N SER A 7 18.61 9.05 -46.14
CA SER A 7 19.56 10.04 -45.67
C SER A 7 18.94 11.45 -45.76
N PHE A 8 18.84 12.17 -44.64
CA PHE A 8 18.55 13.60 -44.67
C PHE A 8 19.87 14.37 -44.61
N SER A 9 20.09 15.19 -45.64
CA SER A 9 21.24 16.07 -45.79
C SER A 9 21.15 17.24 -44.81
N GLU A 10 22.17 17.40 -43.96
CA GLU A 10 22.38 18.61 -43.17
C GLU A 10 22.80 19.77 -44.09
N LYS A 11 21.98 20.83 -44.15
CA LYS A 11 22.45 22.16 -44.52
C LYS A 11 22.40 23.06 -43.28
N LYS A 12 23.58 23.58 -42.95
CA LYS A 12 23.89 24.54 -41.91
C LYS A 12 23.08 25.83 -42.10
N ASP A 13 22.31 26.19 -41.10
CA ASP A 13 22.12 27.58 -40.69
C ASP A 13 22.22 27.64 -39.16
N LYS A 14 23.47 27.76 -38.69
CA LYS A 14 23.81 28.15 -37.32
C LYS A 14 23.89 29.67 -37.30
N LYS A 15 22.94 30.34 -36.66
CA LYS A 15 23.15 31.64 -36.02
C LYS A 15 22.23 31.79 -34.81
N GLU A 16 22.87 31.69 -33.64
CA GLU A 16 22.56 32.37 -32.39
C GLU A 16 21.16 32.19 -31.77
N LEU A 17 20.97 31.04 -31.10
CA LEU A 17 20.01 30.85 -30.00
C LEU A 17 20.60 29.92 -28.92
N THR A 18 21.93 29.94 -28.78
CA THR A 18 22.65 29.20 -27.74
C THR A 18 22.93 30.11 -26.55
N ASN A 19 22.49 29.67 -25.37
CA ASN A 19 22.82 30.15 -24.01
C ASN A 19 21.71 30.90 -23.25
N ALA A 20 20.50 30.36 -23.24
CA ALA A 20 19.53 30.62 -22.15
C ALA A 20 18.77 29.36 -21.67
N SER A 21 19.10 28.16 -22.17
CA SER A 21 18.49 26.89 -21.76
C SER A 21 19.37 26.11 -20.78
N GLU A 22 20.03 26.81 -19.85
CA GLU A 22 20.70 26.17 -18.72
C GLU A 22 19.64 25.75 -17.69
N ASN A 23 19.39 24.44 -17.59
CA ASN A 23 18.76 23.74 -16.46
C ASN A 23 17.46 24.34 -15.91
N ILE A 24 16.41 24.43 -16.72
CA ILE A 24 15.05 24.52 -16.15
C ILE A 24 14.76 23.18 -15.47
N LYS A 25 14.94 23.13 -14.15
CA LYS A 25 14.55 21.97 -13.35
C LYS A 25 13.05 21.79 -13.47
N THR A 26 12.62 20.57 -13.78
CA THR A 26 11.22 20.19 -13.79
C THR A 26 10.59 20.52 -12.44
N GLU A 27 9.51 21.30 -12.45
CA GLU A 27 8.78 21.65 -11.24
C GLU A 27 8.06 20.41 -10.71
N LYS A 28 8.42 19.99 -9.49
CA LYS A 28 7.84 18.83 -8.80
C LYS A 28 7.14 19.29 -7.53
N LEU A 29 5.87 18.93 -7.40
CA LEU A 29 5.00 19.39 -6.33
C LEU A 29 4.40 18.23 -5.55
N LEU A 30 4.23 18.43 -4.25
CA LEU A 30 3.47 17.58 -3.36
C LEU A 30 2.10 18.20 -3.10
N LEU A 31 1.03 17.41 -3.24
CA LEU A 31 -0.34 17.82 -2.95
C LEU A 31 -0.99 16.80 -1.99
N GLN A 32 -0.97 17.12 -0.70
CA GLN A 32 -1.68 16.34 0.32
C GLN A 32 -2.85 17.15 0.88
N ALA A 33 -4.06 16.82 0.45
CA ALA A 33 -5.30 17.49 0.84
C ALA A 33 -6.48 16.53 0.72
N GLN A 34 -7.67 16.89 1.19
CA GLN A 34 -8.87 16.06 0.98
C GLN A 34 -9.26 16.01 -0.50
N LEU A 35 -10.03 14.99 -0.90
CA LEU A 35 -10.37 14.76 -2.31
C LEU A 35 -11.03 15.99 -2.96
N GLU A 36 -11.93 16.66 -2.25
CA GLU A 36 -12.64 17.85 -2.76
C GLU A 36 -11.69 19.00 -3.07
N ASP A 37 -10.73 19.26 -2.18
CA ASP A 37 -9.69 20.28 -2.36
C ASP A 37 -8.77 19.93 -3.54
N ARG A 38 -8.37 18.65 -3.66
CA ARG A 38 -7.57 18.17 -4.79
C ARG A 38 -8.31 18.37 -6.11
N ILE A 39 -9.59 18.00 -6.17
CA ILE A 39 -10.44 18.20 -7.35
C ILE A 39 -10.58 19.69 -7.70
N SER A 40 -10.75 20.56 -6.70
CA SER A 40 -10.81 22.02 -6.91
C SER A 40 -9.51 22.57 -7.51
N PHE A 41 -8.37 22.13 -6.97
CA PHE A 41 -7.05 22.45 -7.50
C PHE A 41 -6.89 21.96 -8.94
N TYR A 42 -7.25 20.71 -9.25
CA TYR A 42 -7.15 20.16 -10.60
C TYR A 42 -8.00 20.94 -11.60
N LYS A 43 -9.23 21.31 -11.26
CA LYS A 43 -10.09 22.12 -12.14
C LYS A 43 -9.41 23.44 -12.52
N THR A 44 -8.78 24.10 -11.55
CA THR A 44 -8.06 25.36 -11.78
C THR A 44 -6.83 25.15 -12.65
N LEU A 45 -6.04 24.11 -12.34
CA LEU A 45 -4.84 23.77 -13.09
C LEU A 45 -5.15 23.39 -14.56
N ILE A 46 -6.16 22.55 -14.77
CA ILE A 46 -6.61 22.12 -16.11
C ILE A 46 -7.06 23.33 -16.93
N ARG A 47 -7.87 24.23 -16.36
CA ARG A 47 -8.29 25.47 -17.05
C ARG A 47 -7.11 26.33 -17.46
N GLY A 48 -6.12 26.48 -16.58
CA GLY A 48 -4.89 27.21 -16.88
C GLY A 48 -4.12 26.60 -18.05
N TYR A 49 -3.92 25.28 -18.07
CA TYR A 49 -3.22 24.61 -19.16
C TYR A 49 -4.02 24.60 -20.47
N PHE A 50 -5.35 24.46 -20.42
CA PHE A 50 -6.19 24.51 -21.61
C PHE A 50 -6.16 25.90 -22.27
N ALA A 51 -6.13 26.98 -21.47
CA ALA A 51 -5.92 28.34 -21.98
C ALA A 51 -4.58 28.49 -22.72
N LEU A 52 -3.56 27.75 -22.29
CA LEU A 52 -2.24 27.67 -22.94
C LEU A 52 -2.18 26.63 -24.07
N LYS A 53 -3.31 26.01 -24.45
CA LYS A 53 -3.41 24.91 -25.42
C LYS A 53 -2.50 23.71 -25.07
N LYS A 54 -2.32 23.45 -23.78
CA LYS A 54 -1.52 22.33 -23.26
C LYS A 54 -2.42 21.24 -22.68
N SER A 55 -1.95 20.01 -22.78
CA SER A 55 -2.62 18.83 -22.23
C SER A 55 -2.25 18.57 -20.78
N VAL A 56 -3.11 17.85 -20.07
CA VAL A 56 -2.86 17.39 -18.69
C VAL A 56 -3.12 15.90 -18.62
N PHE A 57 -2.20 15.15 -18.03
CA PHE A 57 -2.37 13.72 -17.78
C PHE A 57 -2.53 13.49 -16.27
N ILE A 58 -3.63 12.86 -15.85
CA ILE A 58 -3.81 12.38 -14.48
C ILE A 58 -3.71 10.86 -14.49
N VAL A 59 -2.65 10.37 -13.85
CA VAL A 59 -2.38 8.96 -13.61
C VAL A 59 -3.21 8.53 -12.42
N LEU A 60 -4.06 7.52 -12.64
CA LEU A 60 -4.96 6.96 -11.63
C LEU A 60 -4.70 5.45 -11.49
N PRO A 61 -4.84 4.86 -10.30
CA PRO A 61 -4.44 3.47 -10.09
C PRO A 61 -5.45 2.47 -10.67
N THR A 62 -6.75 2.76 -10.61
CA THR A 62 -7.80 1.82 -11.06
C THR A 62 -8.83 2.44 -11.99
N GLU A 63 -9.62 1.59 -12.64
CA GLU A 63 -10.74 2.01 -13.50
C GLU A 63 -11.81 2.77 -12.72
N TYR A 64 -12.04 2.37 -11.47
CA TYR A 64 -13.00 3.01 -10.57
C TYR A 64 -12.58 4.46 -10.27
N ASP A 65 -11.28 4.69 -10.04
CA ASP A 65 -10.77 6.05 -9.82
C ASP A 65 -10.95 6.89 -11.09
N ILE A 66 -10.67 6.32 -12.27
CA ILE A 66 -10.91 7.00 -13.55
C ILE A 66 -12.37 7.41 -13.69
N GLU A 67 -13.33 6.56 -13.33
CA GLU A 67 -14.76 6.91 -13.33
C GLU A 67 -15.08 8.10 -12.42
N ILE A 68 -14.59 8.10 -11.17
CA ILE A 68 -14.82 9.18 -10.19
C ILE A 68 -14.24 10.50 -10.72
N PHE A 69 -12.98 10.49 -11.14
CA PHE A 69 -12.28 11.69 -11.58
C PHE A 69 -12.86 12.20 -12.90
N GLN A 70 -13.29 11.32 -13.80
CA GLN A 70 -13.97 11.73 -15.03
C GLN A 70 -15.28 12.43 -14.72
N GLN A 71 -16.11 11.90 -13.81
CA GLN A 71 -17.35 12.56 -13.40
C GLN A 71 -17.10 13.93 -12.76
N ALA A 72 -16.04 14.04 -11.95
CA ALA A 72 -15.72 15.27 -11.23
C ALA A 72 -15.09 16.37 -12.11
N LEU A 73 -14.29 16.00 -13.11
CA LEU A 73 -13.44 16.92 -13.88
C LEU A 73 -13.93 17.20 -15.31
N SER A 74 -14.74 16.33 -15.91
CA SER A 74 -15.13 16.47 -17.33
C SER A 74 -16.14 17.59 -17.60
N LYS A 75 -16.84 18.10 -16.58
CA LYS A 75 -17.92 19.08 -16.74
C LYS A 75 -17.43 20.35 -17.46
N GLY A 76 -17.96 20.61 -18.66
CA GLY A 76 -17.61 21.74 -19.53
C GLY A 76 -16.41 21.50 -20.46
N ILE A 77 -15.75 20.34 -20.38
CA ILE A 77 -14.64 19.92 -21.26
C ILE A 77 -14.82 18.45 -21.71
N GLU A 78 -16.06 17.98 -21.80
CA GLU A 78 -16.40 16.58 -22.04
C GLU A 78 -15.79 16.07 -23.36
N ASN A 79 -15.80 16.91 -24.40
CA ASN A 79 -15.25 16.60 -25.72
C ASN A 79 -13.71 16.49 -25.75
N PHE A 80 -13.03 17.00 -24.73
CA PHE A 80 -11.56 17.01 -24.62
C PHE A 80 -11.05 16.16 -23.45
N THR A 81 -11.94 15.38 -22.83
CA THR A 81 -11.61 14.48 -21.71
C THR A 81 -11.63 13.03 -22.18
N PHE A 82 -10.49 12.34 -22.04
CA PHE A 82 -10.33 10.97 -22.50
C PHE A 82 -9.92 10.04 -21.36
N SER A 83 -10.69 8.97 -21.15
CA SER A 83 -10.35 7.90 -20.21
C SER A 83 -9.62 6.73 -20.88
N MET A 84 -8.48 6.32 -20.33
CA MET A 84 -7.61 5.26 -20.86
C MET A 84 -7.27 4.21 -19.78
N HIS A 85 -7.80 2.99 -19.92
CA HIS A 85 -7.58 1.89 -18.97
C HIS A 85 -7.64 0.51 -19.65
N GLY A 86 -7.13 -0.52 -18.98
CA GLY A 86 -6.97 -1.87 -19.53
C GLY A 86 -8.28 -2.62 -19.84
N GLY A 87 -9.38 -2.27 -19.18
CA GLY A 87 -10.71 -2.85 -19.41
C GLY A 87 -11.41 -2.36 -20.69
N LEU A 88 -10.85 -1.37 -21.40
CA LEU A 88 -11.36 -0.95 -22.69
C LEU A 88 -11.14 -2.02 -23.76
N LYS A 89 -12.14 -2.21 -24.63
CA LYS A 89 -11.97 -3.07 -25.82
C LYS A 89 -10.86 -2.50 -26.73
N PRO A 90 -10.03 -3.34 -27.37
CA PRO A 90 -8.94 -2.87 -28.24
C PRO A 90 -9.35 -1.82 -29.27
N LYS A 91 -10.50 -2.01 -29.93
CA LYS A 91 -11.05 -1.03 -30.89
C LYS A 91 -11.26 0.36 -30.27
N LYS A 92 -11.83 0.42 -29.06
CA LYS A 92 -12.06 1.70 -28.35
C LYS A 92 -10.77 2.36 -27.89
N ILE A 93 -9.75 1.57 -27.55
CA ILE A 93 -8.42 2.09 -27.22
C ILE A 93 -7.83 2.81 -28.43
N ILE A 94 -7.89 2.18 -29.61
CA ILE A 94 -7.38 2.77 -30.86
C ILE A 94 -8.16 4.04 -31.21
N GLU A 95 -9.50 4.00 -31.18
CA GLU A 95 -10.34 5.17 -31.46
C GLU A 95 -10.01 6.36 -30.55
N LYS A 96 -9.91 6.15 -29.23
CA LYS A 96 -9.54 7.21 -28.28
C LYS A 96 -8.10 7.67 -28.47
N TYR A 97 -7.17 6.76 -28.73
CA TYR A 97 -5.77 7.09 -28.98
C TYR A 97 -5.65 8.02 -30.19
N GLU A 98 -6.33 7.71 -31.30
CA GLU A 98 -6.35 8.57 -32.49
C GLU A 98 -6.96 9.94 -32.20
N GLN A 99 -8.06 10.00 -31.42
CA GLN A 99 -8.64 11.27 -30.99
C GLN A 99 -7.69 12.11 -30.14
N ILE A 100 -6.98 11.48 -29.20
CA ILE A 100 -6.00 12.15 -28.34
C ILE A 100 -4.84 12.68 -29.17
N VAL A 101 -4.24 11.86 -30.04
CA VAL A 101 -3.06 12.25 -30.82
C VAL A 101 -3.39 13.32 -31.86
N ASN A 102 -4.55 13.23 -32.52
CA ASN A 102 -4.95 14.15 -33.58
C ASN A 102 -5.64 15.43 -33.07
N SER A 103 -5.92 15.55 -31.77
CA SER A 103 -6.54 16.76 -31.21
C SER A 103 -5.60 17.96 -31.31
N ALA A 104 -5.99 19.00 -32.04
CA ALA A 104 -5.27 20.27 -32.09
C ALA A 104 -5.42 21.10 -30.79
N HIS A 105 -6.43 20.82 -29.98
CA HIS A 105 -6.62 21.42 -28.66
C HIS A 105 -5.91 20.61 -27.57
N GLY A 106 -5.63 21.25 -26.44
CA GLY A 106 -5.17 20.57 -25.22
C GLY A 106 -6.24 19.58 -24.74
N VAL A 107 -5.81 18.45 -24.19
CA VAL A 107 -6.71 17.39 -23.74
C VAL A 107 -6.44 17.01 -22.29
N LEU A 108 -7.49 16.57 -21.60
CA LEU A 108 -7.40 15.94 -20.29
C LEU A 108 -7.39 14.43 -20.49
N ILE A 109 -6.29 13.77 -20.13
CA ILE A 109 -6.17 12.32 -20.17
C ILE A 109 -6.25 11.79 -18.74
N LEU A 110 -7.26 10.97 -18.48
CA LEU A 110 -7.44 10.25 -17.22
C LEU A 110 -7.09 8.79 -17.48
N GLY A 111 -5.97 8.30 -16.97
CA GLY A 111 -5.56 6.95 -17.35
C GLY A 111 -4.64 6.25 -16.38
N THR A 112 -4.55 4.93 -16.54
CA THR A 112 -3.57 4.14 -15.80
C THR A 112 -2.17 4.41 -16.34
N ALA A 113 -1.15 4.19 -15.52
CA ALA A 113 0.23 4.58 -15.82
C ALA A 113 0.80 4.00 -17.13
N GLN A 114 0.29 2.85 -17.60
CA GLN A 114 0.70 2.27 -18.88
C GLN A 114 0.40 3.15 -20.10
N TYR A 115 -0.52 4.11 -19.97
CA TYR A 115 -0.90 5.06 -21.02
C TYR A 115 -0.14 6.39 -20.95
N LEU A 116 0.81 6.55 -20.02
CA LEU A 116 1.70 7.73 -19.98
C LEU A 116 2.54 7.89 -21.25
N SER A 117 2.72 6.81 -22.02
CA SER A 117 3.48 6.79 -23.27
C SER A 117 2.74 7.38 -24.47
N ILE A 118 1.47 7.82 -24.32
CA ILE A 118 0.72 8.44 -25.41
C ILE A 118 1.46 9.72 -25.86
N PRO A 119 1.89 9.81 -27.12
CA PRO A 119 2.74 10.89 -27.57
C PRO A 119 1.94 12.19 -27.70
N ARG A 120 2.21 13.14 -26.80
CA ARG A 120 1.69 14.52 -26.83
C ARG A 120 2.84 15.49 -26.59
N THR A 121 3.12 16.34 -27.56
CA THR A 121 4.19 17.35 -27.46
C THR A 121 3.78 18.58 -26.65
N ASP A 122 2.49 18.76 -26.43
CA ASP A 122 1.88 19.87 -25.68
C ASP A 122 1.55 19.51 -24.23
N LEU A 123 2.04 18.38 -23.72
CA LEU A 123 1.79 17.98 -22.34
C LEU A 123 2.38 19.04 -21.39
N GLY A 124 1.54 19.58 -20.51
CA GLY A 124 1.90 20.65 -19.58
C GLY A 124 2.11 20.17 -18.15
N ALA A 125 1.36 19.15 -17.74
CA ALA A 125 1.45 18.56 -16.40
C ALA A 125 1.11 17.07 -16.40
N ILE A 126 1.79 16.34 -15.51
CA ILE A 126 1.49 14.96 -15.12
C ILE A 126 1.19 14.95 -13.62
N ILE A 127 0.04 14.42 -13.26
CA ILE A 127 -0.39 14.26 -11.87
C ILE A 127 -0.47 12.76 -11.58
N VAL A 128 0.19 12.28 -10.54
CA VAL A 128 0.01 10.93 -10.01
C VAL A 128 -0.88 11.03 -8.79
N GLU A 129 -2.08 10.48 -8.91
CA GLU A 129 -3.11 10.55 -7.88
C GLU A 129 -3.25 9.21 -7.14
N HIS A 130 -3.73 9.25 -5.89
CA HIS A 130 -3.67 8.12 -4.97
C HIS A 130 -2.26 7.54 -4.89
N GLU A 131 -1.27 8.43 -4.79
CA GLU A 131 0.16 8.13 -4.83
C GLU A 131 0.58 6.99 -3.88
N ASN A 132 -0.14 6.81 -2.78
CA ASN A 132 0.12 5.77 -1.81
C ASN A 132 -0.38 4.37 -2.20
N SER A 133 -1.10 4.25 -3.32
CA SER A 133 -1.64 2.98 -3.79
C SER A 133 -0.55 1.96 -4.13
N ASP A 134 -0.67 0.76 -3.56
CA ASP A 134 0.18 -0.40 -3.88
C ASP A 134 0.08 -0.83 -5.36
N VAL A 135 -0.99 -0.43 -6.07
CA VAL A 135 -1.23 -0.80 -7.48
C VAL A 135 -0.16 -0.23 -8.42
N TYR A 136 0.48 0.88 -8.03
CA TYR A 136 1.56 1.46 -8.83
C TYR A 136 2.84 0.61 -8.86
N LYS A 137 2.95 -0.38 -7.98
CA LYS A 137 4.11 -1.25 -7.94
C LYS A 137 3.85 -2.52 -8.72
N MET A 138 4.69 -2.77 -9.72
CA MET A 138 4.59 -3.98 -10.51
C MET A 138 5.17 -5.18 -9.75
N PHE A 139 4.29 -6.14 -9.44
CA PHE A 139 4.67 -7.42 -8.86
C PHE A 139 5.38 -8.38 -9.83
N PRO A 140 4.99 -8.52 -11.12
CA PRO A 140 5.77 -9.32 -12.05
C PRO A 140 7.05 -8.58 -12.47
N ARG A 141 8.08 -9.32 -12.89
CA ARG A 141 9.26 -8.72 -13.51
C ARG A 141 8.86 -7.92 -14.76
N PRO A 142 9.47 -6.74 -15.00
CA PRO A 142 10.46 -6.08 -14.16
C PRO A 142 9.80 -5.39 -12.94
N HIS A 143 10.31 -5.60 -11.73
CA HIS A 143 9.78 -4.98 -10.50
C HIS A 143 10.12 -3.48 -10.47
N PHE A 144 9.28 -2.64 -11.07
CA PHE A 144 9.45 -1.19 -11.01
C PHE A 144 8.20 -0.48 -10.49
N ASP A 145 8.43 0.71 -9.97
CA ASP A 145 7.40 1.60 -9.45
C ASP A 145 6.99 2.59 -10.54
N LEU A 146 5.71 2.54 -10.94
CA LEU A 146 5.15 3.39 -11.98
C LEU A 146 5.17 4.87 -11.60
N ARG A 147 5.22 5.20 -10.30
CA ARG A 147 5.36 6.58 -9.80
C ARG A 147 6.74 7.13 -10.14
N ILE A 148 7.77 6.31 -9.97
CA ILE A 148 9.15 6.65 -10.34
C ILE A 148 9.25 6.81 -11.86
N PHE A 149 8.64 5.91 -12.63
CA PHE A 149 8.58 6.05 -14.09
C PHE A 149 7.92 7.37 -14.51
N ALA A 150 6.75 7.70 -13.94
CA ALA A 150 6.04 8.92 -14.25
C ALA A 150 6.86 10.18 -13.92
N GLU A 151 7.58 10.18 -12.79
CA GLU A 151 8.44 11.30 -12.40
C GLU A 151 9.66 11.47 -13.33
N VAL A 152 10.34 10.37 -13.66
CA VAL A 152 11.48 10.39 -14.59
C VAL A 152 11.01 10.83 -15.97
N TYR A 153 9.89 10.28 -16.44
CA TYR A 153 9.29 10.66 -17.72
C TYR A 153 8.99 12.16 -17.73
N ALA A 154 8.26 12.67 -16.73
CA ALA A 154 7.94 14.08 -16.60
C ALA A 154 9.19 14.97 -16.61
N SER A 155 10.26 14.50 -15.97
CA SER A 155 11.55 15.19 -15.96
C SER A 155 12.20 15.23 -17.35
N LYS A 156 12.18 14.13 -18.10
CA LYS A 156 12.75 14.04 -19.45
C LYS A 156 12.02 14.90 -20.48
N ILE A 157 10.70 15.07 -20.35
CA ILE A 157 9.90 15.93 -21.24
C ILE A 157 9.68 17.34 -20.68
N ASN A 158 10.29 17.66 -19.53
CA ASN A 158 10.22 18.96 -18.86
C ASN A 158 8.79 19.47 -18.60
N VAL A 159 7.94 18.62 -18.02
CA VAL A 159 6.55 18.96 -17.67
C VAL A 159 6.35 18.97 -16.17
N LYS A 160 5.44 19.82 -15.68
CA LYS A 160 5.13 19.89 -14.24
C LYS A 160 4.70 18.52 -13.73
N PHE A 161 5.26 18.09 -12.61
CA PHE A 161 4.95 16.80 -12.00
C PHE A 161 4.34 17.01 -10.61
N ILE A 162 3.23 16.34 -10.33
CA ILE A 162 2.53 16.46 -9.05
C ILE A 162 2.27 15.08 -8.47
N LEU A 163 2.73 14.83 -7.25
CA LEU A 163 2.39 13.66 -6.45
C LEU A 163 1.25 14.05 -5.51
N ALA A 164 0.13 13.34 -5.60
CA ALA A 164 -1.09 13.71 -4.91
C ALA A 164 -1.79 12.52 -4.24
N ASP A 165 -2.28 12.76 -3.03
CA ASP A 165 -3.09 11.81 -2.26
C ASP A 165 -3.78 12.55 -1.09
N THR A 166 -4.69 11.87 -0.40
CA THR A 166 -5.16 12.30 0.93
C THR A 166 -4.07 12.12 1.99
N LEU A 167 -3.29 11.04 1.90
CA LEU A 167 -2.10 10.81 2.71
C LEU A 167 -0.99 10.24 1.82
N LEU A 168 0.00 11.06 1.51
CA LEU A 168 1.16 10.66 0.71
C LEU A 168 1.96 9.57 1.43
N ARG A 169 2.74 8.81 0.65
CA ARG A 169 3.72 7.88 1.23
C ARG A 169 4.65 8.58 2.19
N TYR A 170 5.07 7.87 3.23
CA TYR A 170 6.03 8.43 4.19
C TYR A 170 7.37 8.71 3.49
N GLU A 171 7.74 7.89 2.51
CA GLU A 171 8.86 8.15 1.62
C GLU A 171 8.70 9.47 0.88
N THR A 172 7.52 9.73 0.30
CA THR A 172 7.22 10.96 -0.45
C THR A 172 7.18 12.19 0.45
N ILE A 173 6.64 12.07 1.67
CA ILE A 173 6.66 13.15 2.68
C ILE A 173 8.10 13.53 3.02
N ALA A 174 8.97 12.56 3.28
CA ALA A 174 10.37 12.83 3.60
C ALA A 174 11.15 13.48 2.45
N ARG A 175 10.74 13.25 1.18
CA ARG A 175 11.36 13.89 0.01
C ARG A 175 11.18 15.41 -0.02
N LYS A 176 10.22 15.97 0.72
CA LYS A 176 10.15 17.42 0.94
C LYS A 176 11.47 17.95 1.48
N GLU A 177 12.05 17.29 2.47
CA GLU A 177 13.32 17.69 3.10
C GLU A 177 14.53 17.10 2.39
N ILE A 178 14.47 15.82 1.99
CA ILE A 178 15.61 15.09 1.40
C ILE A 178 15.95 15.62 -0.01
N ASP A 179 14.92 15.86 -0.83
CA ASP A 179 15.05 16.23 -2.25
C ASP A 179 14.66 17.70 -2.52
N GLY A 180 14.13 18.41 -1.52
CA GLY A 180 13.70 19.81 -1.66
C GLY A 180 12.43 19.96 -2.51
N LEU A 181 11.54 18.96 -2.50
CA LEU A 181 10.27 19.05 -3.23
C LEU A 181 9.39 20.15 -2.64
N SER A 182 8.79 20.95 -3.51
CA SER A 182 7.87 22.00 -3.09
C SER A 182 6.47 21.44 -2.85
N GLU A 183 5.69 22.12 -2.02
CA GLU A 183 4.32 21.74 -1.73
C GLU A 183 3.36 22.75 -2.38
N VAL A 184 2.24 22.27 -2.94
CA VAL A 184 1.19 23.15 -3.48
C VAL A 184 0.58 23.98 -2.36
N TYR A 185 0.34 23.32 -1.22
CA TYR A 185 -0.12 23.88 0.04
C TYR A 185 0.64 23.18 1.17
N PRO A 186 0.74 23.77 2.37
CA PRO A 186 1.26 23.06 3.55
C PRO A 186 0.59 21.70 3.71
N LEU A 187 1.39 20.63 3.77
CA LEU A 187 0.84 19.27 3.88
C LEU A 187 -0.10 19.16 5.10
N SER A 188 -1.35 18.79 4.86
CA SER A 188 -2.33 18.58 5.91
C SER A 188 -2.25 17.15 6.42
N PHE A 189 -2.05 16.97 7.72
CA PHE A 189 -2.08 15.65 8.40
C PHE A 189 -3.38 15.43 9.18
N ARG A 190 -4.37 16.28 8.91
CA ARG A 190 -5.72 16.18 9.47
C ARG A 190 -6.58 15.34 8.56
N THR A 191 -7.24 14.35 9.16
CA THR A 191 -8.04 13.38 8.40
C THR A 191 -9.50 13.82 8.24
N ASN A 192 -10.01 14.70 9.12
CA ASN A 192 -11.35 15.31 9.10
C ASN A 192 -12.45 14.34 8.64
N PHE A 193 -12.59 13.21 9.32
CA PHE A 193 -13.66 12.25 9.02
C PHE A 193 -14.88 12.59 9.88
N ASP A 194 -15.50 13.75 9.61
CA ASP A 194 -16.50 14.41 10.46
C ASP A 194 -17.79 13.60 10.74
N GLU A 195 -17.96 12.40 10.16
CA GLU A 195 -19.21 11.65 10.17
C GLU A 195 -19.18 10.37 11.04
N ALA A 196 -18.03 9.72 11.21
CA ALA A 196 -17.97 8.36 11.76
C ALA A 196 -17.40 8.29 13.18
N MET A 197 -18.19 7.79 14.14
CA MET A 197 -17.73 7.55 15.51
C MET A 197 -16.79 6.33 15.58
N ILE A 198 -15.59 6.53 16.12
CA ILE A 198 -14.60 5.45 16.31
C ILE A 198 -14.71 4.88 17.73
N ASN A 199 -15.09 3.60 17.81
CA ASN A 199 -15.17 2.83 19.06
C ASN A 199 -14.08 1.77 19.12
N ILE A 200 -13.16 1.90 20.08
CA ILE A 200 -12.11 0.91 20.33
C ILE A 200 -12.59 -0.02 21.45
N VAL A 201 -12.64 -1.32 21.18
CA VAL A 201 -13.15 -2.33 22.12
C VAL A 201 -12.16 -3.48 22.27
N ASN A 202 -12.06 -4.04 23.48
CA ASN A 202 -11.34 -5.28 23.71
C ASN A 202 -12.36 -6.43 23.74
N PRO A 203 -12.29 -7.41 22.82
CA PRO A 203 -13.20 -8.55 22.83
C PRO A 203 -12.93 -9.55 23.97
N ASN A 204 -11.75 -9.48 24.60
CA ASN A 204 -11.35 -10.36 25.70
C ASN A 204 -10.62 -9.51 26.77
N PRO A 205 -11.34 -8.67 27.54
CA PRO A 205 -10.76 -7.87 28.61
C PRO A 205 -10.24 -8.73 29.77
N HIS A 206 -9.34 -8.17 30.57
CA HIS A 206 -8.89 -8.84 31.80
C HIS A 206 -10.00 -8.87 32.84
N LYS A 207 -9.95 -9.85 33.75
CA LYS A 207 -10.94 -10.03 34.83
C LYS A 207 -11.10 -8.79 35.73
N GLU A 208 -10.08 -7.94 35.84
CA GLU A 208 -10.14 -6.69 36.62
C GLU A 208 -10.96 -5.59 35.92
N GLU A 209 -11.13 -5.66 34.59
CA GLU A 209 -12.02 -4.75 33.83
C GLU A 209 -13.48 -5.24 33.82
N GLU A 210 -13.75 -6.51 34.13
CA GLU A 210 -15.10 -7.09 34.18
C GLU A 210 -15.64 -7.13 35.63
N ALA A 211 -16.07 -5.97 36.13
CA ALA A 211 -17.03 -5.97 37.22
C ALA A 211 -18.39 -6.46 36.65
N GLN A 212 -18.70 -7.72 36.93
CA GLN A 212 -19.99 -8.42 36.72
C GLN A 212 -20.14 -9.18 35.39
N ASN A 213 -20.33 -10.50 35.55
CA ASN A 213 -20.88 -11.49 34.60
C ASN A 213 -20.01 -11.95 33.42
N SER A 214 -19.30 -13.07 33.59
CA SER A 214 -19.73 -14.36 33.00
C SER A 214 -18.72 -15.49 33.19
N SER A 215 -19.26 -16.70 33.16
CA SER A 215 -18.61 -17.99 33.32
C SER A 215 -17.89 -18.44 32.04
N LYS A 216 -16.76 -19.15 32.24
CA LYS A 216 -15.88 -19.85 31.27
C LYS A 216 -15.03 -18.97 30.34
N ASN A 217 -13.71 -19.05 30.57
CA ASN A 217 -12.56 -18.63 29.74
C ASN A 217 -12.65 -19.15 28.28
N SER A 218 -13.59 -18.67 27.47
CA SER A 218 -13.62 -18.96 26.04
C SER A 218 -13.25 -17.70 25.26
N PHE A 219 -12.30 -17.85 24.34
CA PHE A 219 -11.84 -16.78 23.47
C PHE A 219 -12.99 -16.28 22.59
N LYS A 220 -13.36 -15.00 22.73
CA LYS A 220 -14.40 -14.34 21.93
C LYS A 220 -13.77 -13.66 20.71
N ILE A 221 -14.29 -13.91 19.51
CA ILE A 221 -13.87 -13.22 18.28
C ILE A 221 -14.45 -11.82 18.22
N PHE A 222 -15.70 -11.65 18.64
CA PHE A 222 -16.37 -10.35 18.70
C PHE A 222 -16.67 -9.96 20.15
N SER A 223 -16.46 -8.68 20.47
CA SER A 223 -16.93 -8.12 21.73
C SER A 223 -18.47 -8.09 21.79
N GLU A 224 -19.05 -8.07 22.98
CA GLU A 224 -20.50 -7.99 23.15
C GLU A 224 -21.06 -6.72 22.50
N LYS A 225 -20.39 -5.58 22.72
CA LYS A 225 -20.71 -4.31 22.05
C LYS A 225 -20.69 -4.44 20.53
N SER A 226 -19.73 -5.16 19.94
CA SER A 226 -19.69 -5.39 18.49
C SER A 226 -20.92 -6.17 18.02
N ILE A 227 -21.33 -7.21 18.75
CA ILE A 227 -22.51 -8.01 18.42
C ILE A 227 -23.81 -7.20 18.55
N GLU A 228 -23.94 -6.38 19.58
CA GLU A 228 -25.09 -5.48 19.78
C GLU A 228 -25.23 -4.47 18.64
N GLU A 229 -24.12 -3.87 18.21
CA GLU A 229 -24.10 -2.89 17.11
C GLU A 229 -24.41 -3.54 15.76
N ILE A 230 -23.94 -4.78 15.54
CA ILE A 230 -24.33 -5.59 14.38
C ILE A 230 -25.85 -5.84 14.43
N GLN A 231 -26.38 -6.29 15.57
CA GLN A 231 -27.82 -6.54 15.74
C GLN A 231 -28.66 -5.29 15.46
N HIS A 232 -28.23 -4.13 15.99
CA HIS A 232 -28.91 -2.85 15.78
C HIS A 232 -28.93 -2.46 14.29
N SER A 233 -27.77 -2.52 13.63
CA SER A 233 -27.63 -2.19 12.21
C SER A 233 -28.49 -3.12 11.33
N LEU A 234 -28.49 -4.42 11.61
CA LEU A 234 -29.30 -5.40 10.89
C LEU A 234 -30.81 -5.18 11.10
N LYS A 235 -31.26 -4.87 12.32
CA LYS A 235 -32.67 -4.53 12.61
C LYS A 235 -33.14 -3.33 11.80
N ASN A 236 -32.26 -2.35 11.61
CA ASN A 236 -32.52 -1.16 10.80
C ASN A 236 -32.30 -1.39 9.28
N LYS A 237 -32.10 -2.64 8.85
CA LYS A 237 -31.81 -3.02 7.45
C LYS A 237 -30.61 -2.28 6.86
N LYS A 238 -29.62 -1.98 7.69
CA LYS A 238 -28.37 -1.33 7.28
C LYS A 238 -27.30 -2.36 6.97
N ASN A 239 -26.48 -2.05 5.98
CA ASN A 239 -25.38 -2.90 5.54
C ASN A 239 -24.16 -2.71 6.44
N ILE A 240 -23.41 -3.80 6.64
CA ILE A 240 -22.27 -3.85 7.55
C ILE A 240 -21.05 -4.37 6.80
N PHE A 241 -19.90 -3.72 6.99
CA PHE A 241 -18.61 -4.20 6.50
C PHE A 241 -17.75 -4.72 7.65
N ILE A 242 -17.19 -5.92 7.51
CA ILE A 242 -16.25 -6.49 8.47
C ILE A 242 -14.91 -6.73 7.77
N PHE A 243 -13.91 -5.95 8.17
CA PHE A 243 -12.55 -6.12 7.71
C PHE A 243 -11.84 -7.22 8.51
N SER A 244 -11.21 -8.14 7.79
CA SER A 244 -10.38 -9.20 8.37
C SER A 244 -9.25 -9.56 7.42
N LEU A 245 -8.12 -10.00 7.98
CA LEU A 245 -6.98 -10.46 7.20
C LEU A 245 -7.26 -11.81 6.54
N ARG A 246 -6.46 -12.11 5.50
CA ARG A 246 -6.56 -13.41 4.81
C ARG A 246 -6.15 -14.55 5.75
N LYS A 247 -6.66 -15.74 5.47
CA LYS A 247 -6.35 -16.94 6.24
C LYS A 247 -4.85 -17.19 6.33
N GLY A 248 -4.36 -17.51 7.54
CA GLY A 248 -2.97 -17.94 7.76
C GLY A 248 -1.89 -16.87 7.58
N LEU A 249 -2.26 -15.59 7.34
CA LEU A 249 -1.28 -14.51 7.15
C LEU A 249 -0.74 -13.90 8.44
N ALA A 250 -1.52 -13.96 9.50
CA ALA A 250 -1.43 -13.01 10.58
C ALA A 250 -1.71 -13.67 11.93
N THR A 251 -0.83 -14.58 12.28
CA THR A 251 -0.84 -15.23 13.58
C THR A 251 0.03 -14.45 14.55
N HIS A 252 -0.58 -13.86 15.58
CA HIS A 252 0.17 -13.34 16.72
C HIS A 252 0.15 -14.36 17.86
N THR A 253 1.09 -14.26 18.78
CA THR A 253 1.17 -15.17 19.92
C THR A 253 0.22 -14.73 21.02
N ILE A 254 -0.60 -15.66 21.50
CA ILE A 254 -1.41 -15.47 22.71
C ILE A 254 -1.13 -16.53 23.76
N CYS A 255 -1.34 -16.20 25.03
CA CYS A 255 -1.42 -17.17 26.10
C CYS A 255 -2.80 -17.84 26.09
N LYS A 256 -2.86 -19.17 26.01
CA LYS A 256 -4.12 -19.92 26.02
C LYS A 256 -4.79 -19.92 27.41
N ASP A 257 -4.03 -19.67 28.47
CA ASP A 257 -4.52 -19.75 29.84
C ASP A 257 -5.26 -18.46 30.26
N CYS A 258 -4.78 -17.30 29.81
CA CYS A 258 -5.38 -15.99 30.14
C CYS A 258 -5.75 -15.13 28.92
N ASN A 259 -5.57 -15.63 27.70
CA ASN A 259 -5.78 -14.92 26.44
C ASN A 259 -4.91 -13.68 26.22
N GLU A 260 -3.85 -13.45 27.01
CA GLU A 260 -2.98 -12.28 26.85
C GLU A 260 -2.15 -12.35 25.56
N THR A 261 -2.01 -11.22 24.86
CA THR A 261 -1.13 -11.13 23.68
C THR A 261 0.31 -10.90 24.12
N ILE A 262 1.24 -11.67 23.55
CA ILE A 262 2.66 -11.50 23.86
C ILE A 262 3.22 -10.38 22.99
N ASN A 263 3.62 -9.28 23.64
CA ASN A 263 4.15 -8.08 22.98
C ASN A 263 5.68 -7.98 23.07
N CYS A 264 6.27 -7.22 22.14
CA CYS A 264 7.69 -6.90 22.13
C CYS A 264 8.01 -5.85 23.20
N GLU A 265 9.05 -6.06 24.01
CA GLU A 265 9.42 -5.09 25.06
C GLU A 265 9.97 -3.77 24.51
N LYS A 266 10.52 -3.79 23.28
CA LYS A 266 11.12 -2.60 22.66
C LYS A 266 10.11 -1.68 21.98
N CYS A 267 9.13 -2.26 21.29
CA CYS A 267 8.21 -1.50 20.43
C CYS A 267 6.73 -1.82 20.66
N LEU A 268 6.42 -2.65 21.66
CA LEU A 268 5.07 -3.06 22.08
C LEU A 268 4.22 -3.79 21.02
N ALA A 269 4.75 -4.01 19.82
CA ALA A 269 4.07 -4.77 18.78
C ALA A 269 3.91 -6.26 19.16
N PRO A 270 2.80 -6.92 18.80
CA PRO A 270 2.60 -8.35 18.97
C PRO A 270 3.72 -9.20 18.36
N VAL A 271 4.16 -10.21 19.11
CA VAL A 271 5.23 -11.13 18.74
C VAL A 271 4.64 -12.36 18.03
N VAL A 272 5.33 -12.84 17.00
CA VAL A 272 4.91 -14.02 16.22
C VAL A 272 5.70 -15.25 16.67
N LEU A 273 4.99 -16.32 17.00
CA LEU A 273 5.54 -17.63 17.32
C LEU A 273 5.70 -18.44 16.03
N TYR A 274 6.95 -18.66 15.63
CA TYR A 274 7.33 -19.58 14.58
C TYR A 274 7.63 -20.96 15.17
N LEU A 275 6.90 -21.97 14.68
CA LEU A 275 7.08 -23.38 15.05
C LEU A 275 7.88 -24.09 13.96
N SER A 276 8.92 -24.84 14.34
CA SER A 276 9.61 -25.73 13.40
C SER A 276 8.70 -26.87 12.93
N ARG A 277 9.01 -27.52 11.79
CA ARG A 277 8.20 -28.61 11.22
C ARG A 277 7.94 -29.78 12.19
N ASP A 278 8.85 -30.01 13.13
CA ASP A 278 8.72 -31.07 14.14
C ASP A 278 8.14 -30.55 15.47
N ASN A 279 7.71 -29.28 15.54
CA ASN A 279 7.28 -28.55 16.74
C ASN A 279 8.30 -28.52 17.90
N LYS A 280 9.55 -28.94 17.66
CA LYS A 280 10.61 -29.03 18.67
C LYS A 280 11.34 -27.70 18.93
N LYS A 281 11.29 -26.75 17.99
CA LYS A 281 11.89 -25.42 18.16
C LYS A 281 10.81 -24.36 18.04
N ARG A 282 10.74 -23.50 19.05
CA ARG A 282 9.88 -22.31 19.11
C ARG A 282 10.77 -21.10 18.95
N MET A 283 10.44 -20.19 18.05
CA MET A 283 11.11 -18.90 17.94
C MET A 283 10.07 -17.79 17.98
N PHE A 284 10.34 -16.77 18.78
CA PHE A 284 9.47 -15.62 18.94
C PHE A 284 10.12 -14.42 18.28
N VAL A 285 9.48 -13.85 17.25
CA VAL A 285 10.06 -12.74 16.49
C VAL A 285 9.08 -11.58 16.43
N CYS A 286 9.58 -10.38 16.73
CA CYS A 286 8.84 -9.14 16.49
C CYS A 286 9.04 -8.70 15.04
N ASN A 287 7.95 -8.63 14.28
CA ASN A 287 7.97 -8.27 12.87
C ASN A 287 8.14 -6.76 12.59
N LYS A 288 8.03 -5.92 13.62
CA LYS A 288 8.27 -4.46 13.53
C LYS A 288 9.75 -4.10 13.68
N CYS A 289 10.41 -4.61 14.72
CA CYS A 289 11.81 -4.25 15.06
C CYS A 289 12.81 -5.41 14.90
N ASN A 290 12.38 -6.56 14.37
CA ASN A 290 13.18 -7.77 14.18
C ASN A 290 13.88 -8.30 15.45
N THR A 291 13.38 -7.95 16.64
CA THR A 291 13.91 -8.53 17.88
C THR A 291 13.43 -9.96 18.03
N GLU A 292 14.39 -10.88 18.13
CA GLU A 292 14.16 -12.29 18.46
C GLU A 292 14.19 -12.49 19.98
N LYS A 293 13.34 -13.40 20.48
CA LYS A 293 13.31 -13.79 21.89
C LYS A 293 13.48 -15.30 22.04
N GLU A 294 13.99 -15.70 23.20
CA GLU A 294 14.26 -17.09 23.54
C GLU A 294 12.99 -17.96 23.58
N PRO A 295 13.09 -19.29 23.40
CA PRO A 295 11.95 -20.20 23.35
C PRO A 295 11.12 -20.30 24.64
N GLU A 296 11.64 -19.79 25.76
CA GLU A 296 11.14 -20.02 27.12
C GLU A 296 10.27 -18.88 27.67
N ILE A 297 9.73 -18.04 26.79
CA ILE A 297 8.83 -16.95 27.18
C ILE A 297 7.64 -17.49 27.96
N LYS A 298 7.42 -16.91 29.15
CA LYS A 298 6.20 -17.06 29.93
C LYS A 298 5.31 -15.85 29.71
N CYS A 299 4.00 -16.03 29.83
CA CYS A 299 3.06 -14.93 29.83
C CYS A 299 3.37 -13.98 30.99
N ALA A 300 3.60 -12.69 30.70
CA ALA A 300 3.87 -11.67 31.72
C ALA A 300 2.67 -11.45 32.66
N ASN A 301 1.45 -11.74 32.20
CA ASN A 301 0.23 -11.56 32.99
C ASN A 301 -0.06 -12.72 33.96
N CYS A 302 0.03 -13.98 33.51
CA CYS A 302 -0.34 -15.14 34.34
C CYS A 302 0.80 -16.13 34.64
N GLY A 303 2.00 -15.89 34.11
CA GLY A 303 3.13 -16.83 34.23
C GLY A 303 2.99 -18.12 33.41
N GLY A 304 1.90 -18.29 32.66
CA GLY A 304 1.61 -19.48 31.85
C GLY A 304 2.59 -19.67 30.69
N TRP A 305 2.87 -20.93 30.36
CA TRP A 305 3.78 -21.35 29.27
C TRP A 305 3.04 -21.82 28.01
N ASN A 306 1.70 -21.85 28.08
CA ASN A 306 0.81 -22.34 27.04
C ASN A 306 0.58 -21.27 25.96
N LEU A 307 1.64 -20.93 25.23
CA LEU A 307 1.63 -19.92 24.18
C LEU A 307 1.29 -20.56 22.83
N MET A 308 0.32 -20.00 22.11
CA MET A 308 -0.11 -20.49 20.81
C MET A 308 -0.26 -19.37 19.78
N PRO A 309 -0.01 -19.65 18.49
CA PRO A 309 -0.36 -18.72 17.42
C PRO A 309 -1.88 -18.62 17.27
N LEU A 310 -2.40 -17.39 17.24
CA LEU A 310 -3.81 -17.09 16.97
C LEU A 310 -3.92 -16.23 15.72
N GLY A 311 -4.63 -16.74 14.72
CA GLY A 311 -4.98 -15.99 13.51
C GLY A 311 -6.50 -15.82 13.38
N ILE A 312 -6.99 -14.59 13.45
CA ILE A 312 -8.40 -14.25 13.21
C ILE A 312 -8.56 -13.89 11.73
N GLY A 313 -8.63 -14.93 10.89
CA GLY A 313 -8.80 -14.78 9.45
C GLY A 313 -10.26 -14.67 9.00
N THR A 314 -10.45 -14.36 7.72
CA THR A 314 -11.77 -14.19 7.09
C THR A 314 -12.71 -15.38 7.34
N ASP A 315 -12.20 -16.62 7.29
CA ASP A 315 -13.01 -17.83 7.51
C ASP A 315 -13.52 -17.95 8.95
N THR A 316 -12.66 -17.62 9.92
CA THR A 316 -13.00 -17.65 11.35
C THR A 316 -14.10 -16.63 11.66
N VAL A 317 -13.96 -15.42 11.11
CA VAL A 317 -14.95 -14.35 11.21
C VAL A 317 -16.28 -14.76 10.58
N LEU A 318 -16.26 -15.36 9.38
CA LEU A 318 -17.45 -15.84 8.70
C LEU A 318 -18.19 -16.93 9.49
N ALA A 319 -17.46 -17.88 10.07
CA ALA A 319 -18.05 -18.94 10.88
C ALA A 319 -18.78 -18.37 12.11
N GLU A 320 -18.16 -17.42 12.81
CA GLU A 320 -18.75 -16.77 13.99
C GLU A 320 -20.02 -15.98 13.63
N ILE A 321 -19.96 -15.17 12.56
CA ILE A 321 -21.13 -14.41 12.10
C ILE A 321 -22.26 -15.32 11.64
N LYS A 322 -21.96 -16.42 10.93
CA LYS A 322 -22.98 -17.41 10.53
C LYS A 322 -23.63 -18.08 11.74
N ASN A 323 -22.87 -18.37 12.78
CA ASN A 323 -23.39 -18.95 14.01
C ASN A 323 -24.33 -17.99 14.75
N LYS A 324 -23.93 -16.72 14.89
CA LYS A 324 -24.74 -15.69 15.59
C LYS A 324 -25.93 -15.19 14.76
N PHE A 325 -25.80 -15.15 13.44
CA PHE A 325 -26.79 -14.56 12.52
C PHE A 325 -27.12 -15.51 11.34
N PRO A 326 -27.69 -16.70 11.60
CA PRO A 326 -27.86 -17.74 10.58
C PRO A 326 -28.82 -17.37 9.44
N LYS A 327 -29.71 -16.39 9.66
CA LYS A 327 -30.71 -15.95 8.68
C LYS A 327 -30.25 -14.79 7.79
N ILE A 328 -29.08 -14.21 8.06
CA ILE A 328 -28.59 -13.01 7.36
C ILE A 328 -27.76 -13.41 6.14
N LYS A 329 -27.92 -12.68 5.03
CA LYS A 329 -27.09 -12.87 3.83
C LYS A 329 -25.70 -12.31 4.09
N ILE A 330 -24.69 -13.17 3.96
CA ILE A 330 -23.29 -12.83 4.20
C ILE A 330 -22.52 -12.99 2.88
N PHE A 331 -21.83 -11.93 2.48
CA PHE A 331 -20.95 -11.89 1.32
C PHE A 331 -19.49 -12.00 1.76
N LYS A 332 -18.66 -12.66 0.96
CA LYS A 332 -17.22 -12.81 1.20
C LYS A 332 -16.46 -12.21 0.03
N LEU A 333 -15.53 -11.31 0.32
CA LEU A 333 -14.69 -10.68 -0.71
C LEU A 333 -13.21 -10.72 -0.33
N ASN A 334 -12.54 -11.78 -0.77
CA ASN A 334 -11.09 -11.91 -0.68
C ASN A 334 -10.52 -12.55 -1.96
N ARG A 335 -9.20 -12.39 -2.16
CA ARG A 335 -8.49 -12.90 -3.35
C ARG A 335 -8.50 -14.43 -3.48
N GLU A 336 -8.81 -15.16 -2.40
CA GLU A 336 -8.88 -16.63 -2.44
C GLU A 336 -10.26 -17.12 -2.94
N SER A 337 -11.33 -16.40 -2.60
CA SER A 337 -12.69 -16.74 -3.02
C SER A 337 -13.09 -16.15 -4.36
N VAL A 338 -12.48 -15.04 -4.76
CA VAL A 338 -12.81 -14.31 -5.99
C VAL A 338 -11.58 -14.22 -6.87
N LYS A 339 -11.68 -14.78 -8.08
CA LYS A 339 -10.53 -14.89 -9.00
C LYS A 339 -10.56 -13.82 -10.09
N THR A 340 -11.71 -13.20 -10.33
CA THR A 340 -11.89 -12.22 -11.41
C THR A 340 -12.54 -10.94 -10.90
N ASP A 341 -12.17 -9.81 -11.50
CA ASP A 341 -12.73 -8.50 -11.13
C ASP A 341 -14.25 -8.43 -11.38
N LYS A 342 -14.73 -9.14 -12.41
CA LYS A 342 -16.17 -9.27 -12.72
C LYS A 342 -16.96 -9.96 -11.60
N GLU A 343 -16.40 -10.99 -10.99
CA GLU A 343 -17.01 -11.67 -9.84
C GLU A 343 -17.04 -10.75 -8.61
N ALA A 344 -15.95 -10.02 -8.36
CA ALA A 344 -15.86 -9.06 -7.26
C ALA A 344 -16.91 -7.95 -7.38
N GLU A 345 -17.04 -7.38 -8.58
CA GLU A 345 -18.08 -6.40 -8.89
C GLU A 345 -19.49 -6.96 -8.70
N LYS A 346 -19.74 -8.20 -9.15
CA LYS A 346 -21.06 -8.83 -9.02
C LYS A 346 -21.43 -8.99 -7.54
N ILE A 347 -20.52 -9.53 -6.73
CA ILE A 347 -20.72 -9.72 -5.29
C ILE A 347 -21.03 -8.38 -4.62
N THR A 348 -20.27 -7.34 -4.97
CA THR A 348 -20.43 -6.03 -4.33
C THR A 348 -21.72 -5.34 -4.76
N LYS A 349 -22.09 -5.42 -6.05
CA LYS A 349 -23.39 -4.93 -6.54
C LYS A 349 -24.55 -5.67 -5.89
N GLU A 350 -24.43 -6.96 -5.63
CA GLU A 350 -25.43 -7.71 -4.87
C GLU A 350 -25.49 -7.27 -3.41
N PHE A 351 -24.35 -7.07 -2.75
CA PHE A 351 -24.29 -6.55 -1.38
C PHE A 351 -24.96 -5.18 -1.25
N GLU A 352 -24.61 -4.24 -2.12
CA GLU A 352 -25.19 -2.88 -2.12
C GLU A 352 -26.70 -2.89 -2.36
N LYS A 353 -27.23 -3.83 -3.17
CA LYS A 353 -28.67 -3.98 -3.39
C LYS A 353 -29.42 -4.65 -2.24
N ASN A 354 -28.75 -5.49 -1.46
CA ASN A 354 -29.38 -6.23 -0.35
C ASN A 354 -29.27 -5.43 0.94
N SER A 355 -30.34 -4.75 1.35
CA SER A 355 -30.41 -4.04 2.62
C SER A 355 -30.38 -5.01 3.82
N GLY A 356 -29.54 -4.75 4.82
CA GLY A 356 -29.42 -5.59 6.01
C GLY A 356 -28.53 -6.82 5.80
N SER A 357 -27.44 -6.65 5.05
CA SER A 357 -26.48 -7.72 4.78
C SER A 357 -25.09 -7.42 5.34
N ILE A 358 -24.24 -8.44 5.42
CA ILE A 358 -22.87 -8.33 5.95
C ILE A 358 -21.87 -8.69 4.84
N LEU A 359 -20.90 -7.82 4.60
CA LEU A 359 -19.75 -8.10 3.74
C LEU A 359 -18.52 -8.34 4.61
N VAL A 360 -17.95 -9.55 4.57
CA VAL A 360 -16.66 -9.84 5.19
C VAL A 360 -15.58 -9.79 4.11
N GLY A 361 -14.62 -8.88 4.26
CA GLY A 361 -13.64 -8.62 3.21
C GLY A 361 -12.23 -8.32 3.71
N THR A 362 -11.28 -8.51 2.80
CA THR A 362 -9.89 -8.03 2.92
C THR A 362 -9.73 -6.65 2.26
N GLU A 363 -8.51 -6.13 2.17
CA GLU A 363 -8.18 -4.85 1.48
C GLU A 363 -8.77 -4.76 0.07
N MET A 364 -8.91 -5.89 -0.61
CA MET A 364 -9.51 -5.96 -1.94
C MET A 364 -10.94 -5.37 -1.98
N ALA A 365 -11.67 -5.40 -0.87
CA ALA A 365 -13.03 -4.88 -0.81
C ALA A 365 -13.10 -3.37 -1.07
N PHE A 366 -12.06 -2.59 -0.73
CA PHE A 366 -12.06 -1.14 -0.89
C PHE A 366 -12.15 -0.69 -2.36
N PHE A 367 -11.64 -1.51 -3.28
CA PHE A 367 -11.68 -1.22 -4.72
C PHE A 367 -13.08 -1.40 -5.33
N TYR A 368 -13.93 -2.24 -4.73
CA TYR A 368 -15.23 -2.59 -5.29
C TYR A 368 -16.39 -1.97 -4.54
N LEU A 369 -16.23 -1.69 -3.24
CA LEU A 369 -17.25 -1.10 -2.40
C LEU A 369 -17.41 0.38 -2.76
N LYS A 370 -18.47 0.73 -3.49
CA LYS A 370 -18.73 2.09 -3.98
C LYS A 370 -19.49 2.91 -2.93
N ALA A 371 -20.48 2.29 -2.29
CA ALA A 371 -21.27 2.95 -1.25
C ALA A 371 -20.61 2.89 0.14
N LYS A 372 -20.83 3.93 0.96
CA LYS A 372 -20.55 3.87 2.40
C LYS A 372 -21.50 2.86 3.06
N VAL A 373 -21.03 2.22 4.13
CA VAL A 373 -21.84 1.33 4.99
C VAL A 373 -22.07 1.98 6.35
N ASP A 374 -23.19 1.66 6.98
CA ASP A 374 -23.59 2.26 8.26
C ASP A 374 -22.59 1.91 9.39
N LEU A 375 -22.16 0.65 9.43
CA LEU A 375 -21.24 0.09 10.42
C LEU A 375 -20.08 -0.64 9.73
N SER A 376 -18.86 -0.27 10.12
CA SER A 376 -17.64 -1.01 9.79
C SER A 376 -17.00 -1.60 11.04
N ILE A 377 -16.42 -2.80 10.93
CA ILE A 377 -15.75 -3.47 12.05
C ILE A 377 -14.39 -4.02 11.61
N VAL A 378 -13.32 -3.63 12.32
CA VAL A 378 -12.01 -4.29 12.23
C VAL A 378 -12.02 -5.47 13.20
N ALA A 379 -12.13 -6.70 12.68
CA ALA A 379 -12.29 -7.89 13.49
C ALA A 379 -11.09 -8.18 14.41
N SER A 380 -9.88 -7.88 13.95
CA SER A 380 -8.65 -7.99 14.74
C SER A 380 -7.62 -6.98 14.27
N PHE A 381 -7.44 -5.92 15.05
CA PHE A 381 -6.40 -4.93 14.80
C PHE A 381 -5.00 -5.51 15.11
N ASP A 382 -4.87 -6.28 16.19
CA ASP A 382 -3.59 -6.83 16.66
C ASP A 382 -2.92 -7.73 15.61
N SER A 383 -3.73 -8.44 14.81
CA SER A 383 -3.23 -9.25 13.71
C SER A 383 -2.55 -8.43 12.60
N LEU A 384 -2.84 -7.13 12.44
CA LEU A 384 -2.16 -6.30 11.45
C LEU A 384 -0.65 -6.18 11.76
N TRP A 385 -0.30 -5.95 13.02
CA TRP A 385 1.10 -5.85 13.45
C TRP A 385 1.90 -7.15 13.32
N SER A 386 1.21 -8.29 13.18
CA SER A 386 1.87 -9.59 12.97
C SER A 386 2.36 -9.79 11.53
N ILE A 387 2.08 -8.88 10.59
CA ILE A 387 2.58 -8.98 9.22
C ILE A 387 4.04 -8.51 9.18
N PRO A 388 4.97 -9.29 8.60
CA PRO A 388 6.39 -8.95 8.50
C PRO A 388 6.66 -7.93 7.39
N ASN A 389 6.26 -6.68 7.62
CA ASN A 389 6.54 -5.56 6.73
C ASN A 389 6.97 -4.35 7.55
N PHE A 390 8.13 -3.78 7.23
CA PHE A 390 8.66 -2.61 7.92
C PHE A 390 7.77 -1.35 7.75
N LYS A 391 6.93 -1.32 6.71
CA LYS A 391 5.93 -0.27 6.47
C LYS A 391 4.59 -0.55 7.14
N MET A 392 4.47 -1.55 8.01
CA MET A 392 3.18 -1.91 8.61
C MET A 392 2.52 -0.76 9.37
N SER A 393 3.30 0.09 10.05
CA SER A 393 2.76 1.28 10.73
C SER A 393 1.98 2.19 9.77
N GLU A 394 2.58 2.48 8.62
CA GLU A 394 1.99 3.30 7.54
C GLU A 394 0.79 2.60 6.90
N LYS A 395 0.93 1.30 6.59
CA LYS A 395 -0.14 0.50 6.00
C LYS A 395 -1.36 0.40 6.92
N ILE A 396 -1.15 0.29 8.23
CA ILE A 396 -2.24 0.28 9.23
C ILE A 396 -3.02 1.59 9.19
N ILE A 397 -2.33 2.73 9.17
CA ILE A 397 -2.99 4.04 9.04
C ILE A 397 -3.82 4.06 7.75
N GLN A 398 -3.23 3.74 6.60
CA GLN A 398 -3.95 3.73 5.32
C GLN A 398 -5.19 2.83 5.34
N LEU A 399 -5.09 1.64 5.94
CA LEU A 399 -6.23 0.72 6.08
C LEU A 399 -7.33 1.34 6.93
N LEU A 400 -6.99 1.95 8.06
CA LEU A 400 -7.96 2.63 8.92
C LEU A 400 -8.62 3.80 8.19
N LEU A 401 -7.85 4.64 7.48
CA LEU A 401 -8.39 5.74 6.67
C LEU A 401 -9.32 5.21 5.56
N SER A 402 -8.93 4.12 4.90
CA SER A 402 -9.73 3.48 3.84
C SER A 402 -11.05 2.94 4.40
N ILE A 403 -11.02 2.32 5.58
CA ILE A 403 -12.24 1.85 6.26
C ILE A 403 -13.13 3.03 6.65
N LEU A 404 -12.56 4.09 7.23
CA LEU A 404 -13.29 5.31 7.58
C LEU A 404 -13.95 5.94 6.35
N SER A 405 -13.26 5.99 5.20
CA SER A 405 -13.82 6.50 3.95
C SER A 405 -15.05 5.73 3.46
N LYS A 406 -15.18 4.45 3.86
CA LYS A 406 -16.32 3.57 3.54
C LYS A 406 -17.33 3.47 4.67
N THR A 407 -17.16 4.22 5.77
CA THR A 407 -18.03 4.17 6.94
C THR A 407 -18.87 5.43 7.03
N GLU A 408 -20.17 5.28 7.21
CA GLU A 408 -21.12 6.38 7.33
C GLU A 408 -21.26 6.84 8.79
N LYS A 409 -21.46 5.92 9.75
CA LYS A 409 -21.78 6.30 11.13
C LYS A 409 -20.82 5.80 12.19
N LYS A 410 -20.37 4.54 12.10
CA LYS A 410 -19.63 3.92 13.20
C LYS A 410 -18.57 2.95 12.71
N LEU A 411 -17.35 3.14 13.22
CA LEU A 411 -16.25 2.20 13.06
C LEU A 411 -15.94 1.56 14.42
N ILE A 412 -16.02 0.24 14.51
CA ILE A 412 -15.60 -0.52 15.68
C ILE A 412 -14.26 -1.18 15.40
N ILE A 413 -13.27 -0.90 16.24
CA ILE A 413 -11.94 -1.51 16.14
C ILE A 413 -11.72 -2.43 17.33
N GLN A 414 -11.51 -3.72 17.06
CA GLN A 414 -11.25 -4.70 18.10
C GLN A 414 -9.74 -4.90 18.30
N THR A 415 -9.26 -4.57 19.49
CA THR A 415 -7.85 -4.69 19.89
C THR A 415 -7.76 -4.97 21.38
N LYS A 416 -6.72 -5.69 21.79
CA LYS A 416 -6.34 -5.75 23.21
C LYS A 416 -5.53 -4.53 23.65
N ASN A 417 -4.77 -3.91 22.74
CA ASN A 417 -3.99 -2.72 23.01
C ASN A 417 -4.76 -1.44 22.61
N LYS A 418 -5.64 -0.96 23.48
CA LYS A 418 -6.42 0.28 23.25
C LYS A 418 -5.54 1.54 23.13
N ASN A 419 -4.30 1.48 23.62
CA ASN A 419 -3.35 2.59 23.64
C ASN A 419 -2.33 2.53 22.48
N ASP A 420 -2.61 1.72 21.45
CA ASP A 420 -1.75 1.66 20.27
C ASP A 420 -1.58 3.05 19.62
N PRO A 421 -0.34 3.50 19.33
CA PRO A 421 -0.09 4.82 18.77
C PRO A 421 -0.84 5.11 17.46
N ALA A 422 -1.02 4.11 16.59
CA ALA A 422 -1.74 4.29 15.34
C ALA A 422 -3.24 4.53 15.58
N LEU A 423 -3.83 3.86 16.58
CA LEU A 423 -5.23 4.07 16.97
C LEU A 423 -5.43 5.45 17.59
N LEU A 424 -4.51 5.90 18.43
CA LEU A 424 -4.57 7.23 19.04
C LEU A 424 -4.41 8.34 17.98
N ALA A 425 -3.53 8.15 17.00
CA ALA A 425 -3.34 9.08 15.89
C ALA A 425 -4.60 9.23 15.03
N VAL A 426 -5.24 8.11 14.66
CA VAL A 426 -6.50 8.13 13.89
C VAL A 426 -7.65 8.71 14.71
N LYS A 427 -7.77 8.35 15.99
CA LYS A 427 -8.84 8.85 16.88
C LYS A 427 -8.73 10.35 17.15
N SER A 428 -7.50 10.88 17.22
CA SER A 428 -7.26 12.32 17.39
C SER A 428 -7.31 13.12 16.08
N GLU A 429 -7.50 12.42 14.95
CA GLU A 429 -7.51 12.98 13.60
C GLU A 429 -6.28 13.83 13.28
N ASN A 430 -5.14 13.48 13.89
CA ASN A 430 -3.89 14.18 13.72
C ASN A 430 -2.74 13.17 13.58
N LEU A 431 -2.33 12.94 12.34
CA LEU A 431 -1.30 11.97 12.02
C LEU A 431 0.12 12.54 12.12
N LEU A 432 0.27 13.86 12.30
CA LEU A 432 1.57 14.53 12.20
C LEU A 432 2.61 13.95 13.17
N HIS A 433 2.23 13.78 14.44
CA HIS A 433 3.14 13.29 15.46
C HIS A 433 3.57 11.84 15.17
N PHE A 434 2.60 10.98 14.85
CA PHE A 434 2.83 9.58 14.50
C PHE A 434 3.76 9.43 13.28
N ILE A 435 3.54 10.22 12.23
CA ILE A 435 4.37 10.19 11.02
C ILE A 435 5.81 10.64 11.32
N ARG A 436 5.98 11.68 12.15
CA ARG A 436 7.30 12.16 12.55
C ARG A 436 8.08 11.10 13.34
N GLU A 437 7.43 10.47 14.31
CA GLU A 437 8.06 9.40 15.09
C GLU A 437 8.43 8.21 14.21
N GLU A 438 7.53 7.77 13.32
CA GLU A 438 7.83 6.67 12.39
C GLU A 438 8.98 7.02 11.43
N LEU A 439 9.06 8.24 10.93
CA LEU A 439 10.19 8.67 10.09
C LEU A 439 11.50 8.70 10.88
N GLU A 440 11.50 9.15 12.14
CA GLU A 440 12.68 9.14 12.98
C GLU A 440 13.13 7.71 13.32
N ASP A 441 12.18 6.81 13.62
CA ASP A 441 12.45 5.38 13.79
C ASP A 441 13.08 4.77 12.53
N ARG A 442 12.51 5.05 11.35
CA ARG A 442 13.06 4.58 10.07
C ARG A 442 14.46 5.11 9.81
N LYS A 443 14.74 6.37 10.18
CA LYS A 443 16.07 6.97 10.08
C LYS A 443 17.07 6.25 10.97
N ASN A 444 16.72 6.03 12.25
CA ASN A 444 17.55 5.34 13.23
C ASN A 444 17.82 3.87 12.86
N LEU A 445 16.83 3.21 12.23
CA LEU A 445 16.95 1.83 11.77
C LEU A 445 17.58 1.67 10.38
N ASN A 446 17.99 2.77 9.73
CA ASN A 446 18.52 2.77 8.36
C ASN A 446 17.52 2.18 7.34
N TYR A 447 16.24 2.53 7.44
CA TYR A 447 15.15 2.07 6.58
C TYR A 447 14.79 3.12 5.51
N PRO A 448 14.10 2.73 4.42
CA PRO A 448 13.57 3.68 3.44
C PRO A 448 12.68 4.74 4.11
N PRO A 449 12.80 6.02 3.75
CA PRO A 449 13.50 6.57 2.57
C PRO A 449 14.99 6.95 2.80
N PHE A 450 15.50 6.81 4.02
CA PHE A 450 16.86 7.27 4.38
C PHE A 450 17.97 6.34 3.87
N LYS A 451 17.64 5.05 3.68
CA LYS A 451 18.43 4.10 2.90
C LYS A 451 17.58 3.44 1.84
N ARG A 452 18.20 3.08 0.73
CA ARG A 452 17.60 2.22 -0.28
C ARG A 452 17.79 0.77 0.09
N PHE A 453 16.73 -0.01 0.03
CA PHE A 453 16.81 -1.46 0.16
C PHE A 453 16.98 -2.10 -1.21
N ILE A 454 17.92 -3.03 -1.32
CA ILE A 454 18.06 -3.89 -2.50
C ILE A 454 18.03 -5.32 -2.00
N LYS A 455 16.92 -6.01 -2.28
CA LYS A 455 16.71 -7.41 -1.93
C LYS A 455 17.02 -8.28 -3.13
N ILE A 456 17.83 -9.30 -2.91
CA ILE A 456 18.20 -10.31 -3.89
C ILE A 456 17.67 -11.64 -3.38
N THR A 457 16.82 -12.28 -4.16
CA THR A 457 16.15 -13.53 -3.80
C THR A 457 16.57 -14.63 -4.74
N PHE A 458 16.98 -15.77 -4.18
CA PHE A 458 17.25 -17.00 -4.91
C PHE A 458 16.29 -18.09 -4.43
N LEU A 459 15.69 -18.80 -5.38
CA LEU A 459 14.82 -19.95 -5.14
C LEU A 459 15.44 -21.18 -5.79
N GLY A 460 15.71 -22.23 -5.01
CA GLY A 460 16.30 -23.46 -5.50
C GLY A 460 16.20 -24.61 -4.50
N ASP A 461 16.89 -25.71 -4.75
CA ASP A 461 17.01 -26.79 -3.76
C ASP A 461 17.94 -26.42 -2.60
N LYS A 462 18.11 -27.33 -1.63
CA LYS A 462 18.94 -27.09 -0.43
C LYS A 462 20.41 -26.81 -0.80
N THR A 463 20.96 -27.57 -1.74
CA THR A 463 22.37 -27.48 -2.12
C THR A 463 22.63 -26.20 -2.91
N GLU A 464 21.72 -25.84 -3.80
CA GLU A 464 21.74 -24.59 -4.57
C GLU A 464 21.59 -23.37 -3.65
N SER A 465 20.68 -23.43 -2.67
CA SER A 465 20.47 -22.36 -1.69
C SER A 465 21.73 -22.08 -0.84
N ILE A 466 22.48 -23.13 -0.46
CA ILE A 466 23.76 -22.99 0.26
C ILE A 466 24.81 -22.34 -0.63
N LYS A 467 24.95 -22.79 -1.89
CA LYS A 467 25.87 -22.19 -2.86
C LYS A 467 25.54 -20.72 -3.11
N ALA A 468 24.26 -20.41 -3.36
CA ALA A 468 23.78 -19.04 -3.56
C ALA A 468 24.09 -18.14 -2.36
N ARG A 469 23.93 -18.65 -1.12
CA ARG A 469 24.30 -17.90 0.10
C ARG A 469 25.79 -17.54 0.11
N GLN A 470 26.67 -18.47 -0.25
CA GLN A 470 28.10 -18.21 -0.32
C GLN A 470 28.43 -17.22 -1.43
N THR A 471 27.89 -17.42 -2.64
CA THR A 471 28.07 -16.51 -3.78
C THR A 471 27.63 -15.08 -3.44
N LEU A 472 26.44 -14.90 -2.85
CA LEU A 472 25.95 -13.57 -2.47
C LEU A 472 26.83 -12.91 -1.39
N LYS A 473 27.34 -13.70 -0.43
CA LYS A 473 28.23 -13.20 0.63
C LYS A 473 29.56 -12.71 0.07
N GLU A 474 30.13 -13.41 -0.90
CA GLU A 474 31.40 -13.07 -1.53
C GLU A 474 31.23 -11.90 -2.50
N LEU A 475 30.25 -11.98 -3.40
CA LEU A 475 30.00 -11.00 -4.46
C LEU A 475 29.62 -9.62 -3.91
N LEU A 476 28.88 -9.57 -2.80
CA LEU A 476 28.34 -8.33 -2.23
C LEU A 476 29.08 -7.90 -0.96
N LYS A 477 30.24 -8.49 -0.64
CA LYS A 477 30.98 -8.27 0.61
C LYS A 477 31.18 -6.79 0.95
N GLU A 478 31.49 -5.95 -0.04
CA GLU A 478 31.71 -4.50 0.13
C GLU A 478 30.45 -3.72 0.53
N TYR A 479 29.27 -4.32 0.37
CA TYR A 479 27.97 -3.73 0.65
C TYR A 479 27.30 -4.28 1.92
N ASN A 480 28.02 -5.09 2.71
CA ASN A 480 27.57 -5.66 3.98
C ASN A 480 26.17 -6.33 3.91
N PRO A 481 26.01 -7.41 3.12
CA PRO A 481 24.70 -8.00 2.86
C PRO A 481 24.16 -8.73 4.09
N GLU A 482 22.93 -8.43 4.47
CA GLU A 482 22.17 -9.19 5.47
C GLU A 482 21.56 -10.42 4.78
N ILE A 483 22.14 -11.61 4.97
CA ILE A 483 21.70 -12.84 4.31
C ILE A 483 20.91 -13.74 5.26
N PHE A 484 19.66 -14.00 4.91
CA PHE A 484 18.71 -14.79 5.69
C PHE A 484 17.94 -15.77 4.80
N SER A 485 17.42 -16.85 5.39
CA SER A 485 16.59 -17.82 4.67
C SER A 485 15.12 -17.45 4.80
N GLY A 486 14.39 -17.45 3.68
CA GLY A 486 12.94 -17.30 3.67
C GLY A 486 12.24 -18.66 3.80
N PHE A 487 11.05 -18.69 4.39
CA PHE A 487 10.22 -19.90 4.43
C PHE A 487 9.19 -19.88 3.30
N VAL A 488 9.24 -20.84 2.38
CA VAL A 488 8.21 -21.03 1.35
C VAL A 488 7.28 -22.17 1.76
N PRO A 489 6.05 -21.89 2.22
CA PRO A 489 5.11 -22.93 2.61
C PRO A 489 4.57 -23.77 1.44
N LYS A 490 4.65 -23.26 0.20
CA LYS A 490 3.90 -23.83 -0.95
C LYS A 490 4.62 -24.92 -1.75
N ASN A 491 5.94 -25.02 -1.74
CA ASN A 491 6.67 -26.00 -2.55
C ASN A 491 7.53 -26.92 -1.66
N LYS A 492 7.09 -28.18 -1.51
CA LYS A 492 7.88 -29.22 -0.84
C LYS A 492 9.20 -29.38 -1.63
N ASN A 493 10.33 -28.99 -1.03
CA ASN A 493 11.73 -29.06 -1.51
C ASN A 493 12.34 -27.79 -2.12
N GLN A 494 11.67 -26.63 -2.08
CA GLN A 494 12.33 -25.37 -2.44
C GLN A 494 12.72 -24.56 -1.20
N TYR A 495 13.94 -24.05 -1.23
CA TYR A 495 14.55 -23.18 -0.23
C TYR A 495 14.72 -21.79 -0.83
N VAL A 496 14.48 -20.77 -0.01
CA VAL A 496 14.71 -19.36 -0.38
C VAL A 496 15.90 -18.82 0.37
N THR A 497 16.84 -18.25 -0.37
CA THR A 497 17.93 -17.43 0.16
C THR A 497 17.67 -15.99 -0.22
N ASN A 498 17.57 -15.11 0.77
CA ASN A 498 17.45 -13.67 0.58
C ASN A 498 18.76 -13.00 1.01
N ALA A 499 19.21 -12.00 0.26
CA ALA A 499 20.23 -11.05 0.69
C ALA A 499 19.66 -9.64 0.60
N LEU A 500 19.78 -8.87 1.69
CA LEU A 500 19.37 -7.47 1.73
C LEU A 500 20.59 -6.56 1.86
N ILE A 501 20.67 -5.59 0.96
CA ILE A 501 21.65 -4.50 1.03
C ILE A 501 20.93 -3.21 1.40
N LYS A 502 21.56 -2.43 2.27
CA LYS A 502 21.14 -1.08 2.64
C LYS A 502 22.18 -0.10 2.12
N ILE A 503 21.83 0.70 1.12
CA ILE A 503 22.73 1.69 0.52
C ILE A 503 22.20 3.11 0.72
N GLU A 504 23.09 4.09 0.75
CA GLU A 504 22.71 5.51 0.72
C GLU A 504 21.75 5.78 -0.45
N THR A 505 20.61 6.41 -0.17
CA THR A 505 19.57 6.66 -1.18
C THR A 505 20.12 7.43 -2.39
N LYS A 506 21.02 8.39 -2.16
CA LYS A 506 21.67 9.17 -3.24
C LYS A 506 22.67 8.38 -4.07
N LYS A 507 23.23 7.26 -3.58
CA LYS A 507 24.12 6.37 -4.35
C LYS A 507 23.36 5.36 -5.22
N TRP A 508 22.04 5.26 -5.04
CA TRP A 508 21.17 4.42 -5.83
C TRP A 508 19.88 5.16 -6.18
N SER A 509 20.03 6.27 -6.90
CA SER A 509 18.92 7.06 -7.41
C SER A 509 19.29 7.70 -8.74
N LEU A 510 18.28 7.94 -9.57
CA LEU A 510 18.45 8.67 -10.82
C LEU A 510 18.56 10.18 -10.53
N PRO A 511 19.43 10.93 -11.26
CA PRO A 511 19.54 12.38 -11.11
C PRO A 511 18.22 13.12 -11.32
N GLU A 512 17.34 12.55 -12.15
CA GLU A 512 15.99 13.06 -12.37
C GLU A 512 15.10 12.98 -11.14
N LEU A 513 15.41 12.14 -10.14
CA LEU A 513 14.61 11.98 -8.92
C LEU A 513 15.13 12.84 -7.77
N SER A 514 16.46 12.86 -7.61
CA SER A 514 17.15 13.54 -6.50
C SER A 514 18.42 14.23 -6.99
N VAL A 515 18.57 15.51 -6.67
CA VAL A 515 19.71 16.32 -7.12
C VAL A 515 21.00 15.82 -6.47
N GLY A 516 22.03 15.65 -7.29
CA GLY A 516 23.34 15.13 -6.84
C GLY A 516 23.32 13.63 -6.54
N SER A 517 22.28 12.92 -6.94
CA SER A 517 22.25 11.46 -6.87
C SER A 517 22.91 10.81 -8.09
N SER A 518 23.34 9.57 -7.92
CA SER A 518 23.92 8.74 -8.95
C SER A 518 23.52 7.29 -8.73
N VAL A 519 23.81 6.46 -9.73
CA VAL A 519 23.74 5.00 -9.61
C VAL A 519 25.17 4.49 -9.45
N ASP A 520 25.45 3.84 -8.33
CA ASP A 520 26.69 3.12 -8.10
C ASP A 520 26.91 2.09 -9.22
N GLN A 521 27.85 2.39 -10.12
CA GLN A 521 28.11 1.56 -11.29
C GLN A 521 28.70 0.20 -10.91
N ASN A 522 29.45 0.13 -9.81
CA ASN A 522 30.05 -1.12 -9.38
C ASN A 522 28.95 -2.07 -8.90
N LEU A 523 28.05 -1.58 -8.05
CA LEU A 523 26.88 -2.36 -7.62
C LEU A 523 25.97 -2.72 -8.79
N LYS A 524 25.73 -1.80 -9.73
CA LYS A 524 24.93 -2.08 -10.93
C LYS A 524 25.53 -3.21 -11.76
N ASN A 525 26.85 -3.21 -11.98
CA ASN A 525 27.53 -4.26 -12.73
C ASN A 525 27.46 -5.60 -11.99
N LEU A 526 27.68 -5.60 -10.68
CA LEU A 526 27.54 -6.78 -9.83
C LEU A 526 26.12 -7.38 -9.91
N LEU A 527 25.09 -6.56 -9.74
CA LEU A 527 23.70 -7.02 -9.84
C LEU A 527 23.34 -7.50 -11.25
N SER A 528 23.88 -6.86 -12.29
CA SER A 528 23.66 -7.26 -13.69
C SER A 528 24.39 -8.54 -14.06
N SER A 529 25.44 -8.91 -13.32
CA SER A 529 26.18 -10.18 -13.50
C SER A 529 25.46 -11.39 -12.92
N LEU A 530 24.43 -11.19 -12.09
CA LEU A 530 23.68 -12.27 -11.47
C LEU A 530 22.88 -13.07 -12.52
N PRO A 531 22.87 -14.42 -12.42
CA PRO A 531 22.05 -15.25 -13.29
C PRO A 531 20.54 -14.92 -13.17
N PRO A 532 19.72 -15.18 -14.21
CA PRO A 532 18.28 -14.92 -14.18
C PRO A 532 17.50 -15.64 -13.07
N SER A 533 18.09 -16.69 -12.46
CA SER A 533 17.56 -17.40 -11.29
C SER A 533 17.56 -16.57 -10.02
N PHE A 534 18.33 -15.48 -9.96
CA PHE A 534 18.25 -14.47 -8.92
C PHE A 534 17.21 -13.42 -9.31
N GLU A 535 16.44 -12.97 -8.33
CA GLU A 535 15.51 -11.87 -8.44
C GLU A 535 16.06 -10.67 -7.68
N VAL A 536 16.12 -9.51 -8.34
CA VAL A 536 16.53 -8.26 -7.71
C VAL A 536 15.30 -7.37 -7.57
N SER A 537 15.05 -6.92 -6.34
CA SER A 537 13.95 -6.03 -5.99
C SER A 537 14.49 -4.81 -5.26
N VAL A 538 14.25 -3.62 -5.81
CA VAL A 538 14.63 -2.34 -5.18
C VAL A 538 13.44 -1.82 -4.37
N ASP A 539 13.71 -1.44 -3.12
CA ASP A 539 12.76 -1.09 -2.08
C ASP A 539 11.58 -2.08 -1.99
N PRO A 540 11.82 -3.38 -1.76
CA PRO A 540 10.75 -4.37 -1.73
C PRO A 540 9.66 -4.01 -0.70
N GLU A 541 8.39 -4.33 -0.99
CA GLU A 541 7.30 -4.16 0.00
C GLU A 541 7.38 -5.19 1.15
N ASN A 542 8.11 -6.29 0.94
CA ASN A 542 8.29 -7.31 1.96
C ASN A 542 9.73 -7.82 1.95
N LEU A 543 10.33 -7.86 3.14
CA LEU A 543 11.68 -8.36 3.35
C LEU A 543 11.75 -9.88 3.41
N LEU A 544 10.68 -10.58 3.79
CA LEU A 544 10.64 -12.05 3.87
C LEU A 544 10.37 -12.74 2.54
#